data_AF-A0A8T4LSY7-F1
#
_entry.id   AF-A0A8T4LSY7-F1
#
_cell.length_a   1.000
_cell.length_b   1.000
_cell.length_c   1.000
_cell.angle_alpha   90.00
_cell.angle_beta   90.00
_cell.angle_gamma   90.00
#
_symmetry.space_group_name_H-M   'P 1'
#
loop_
_entity.id
_entity.type
_entity.pdbx_description
1 polymer ?
#
loop_
_entity_poly.entity_id
_entity_poly.type
_entity_poly.pdbx_seq_one_letter_code
_entity_poly.pdbx_strand_id
1 'polypeptide(L)'
;VDFKDYDEANMVLLKHMIRRKKAHGIYISINKPYANIVPILEKNGVDTSKLFFIDCITKSAGGMAERKENCLFISSPTNLTDLGIALDDAIESLGKEKFIFLDSVSTLLIYHDQNTVLHFSHFLTSRARVKEFYGIFITVESEADARLVKTLSQFCDKVVKL
;
A
#
# COMPACT_ATOMS: atom_id res chain seq x y z
N VAL A 1 8.47 -0.55 11.44
CA VAL A 1 7.99 -1.75 12.15
C VAL A 1 9.09 -2.78 12.07
N ASP A 2 9.36 -3.54 13.14
CA ASP A 2 10.22 -4.72 13.06
C ASP A 2 9.51 -5.85 12.29
N PHE A 3 10.24 -6.80 11.71
CA PHE A 3 9.68 -7.87 10.89
C PHE A 3 8.65 -8.72 11.66
N LYS A 4 8.87 -8.91 12.97
CA LYS A 4 7.99 -9.70 13.85
C LYS A 4 6.60 -9.08 14.04
N ASP A 5 6.53 -7.76 14.06
CA ASP A 5 5.30 -7.01 14.35
C ASP A 5 4.60 -6.51 13.08
N TYR A 6 5.21 -6.72 11.91
CA TYR A 6 4.77 -6.20 10.62
C TYR A 6 3.35 -6.64 10.25
N ASP A 7 3.07 -7.94 10.31
CA ASP A 7 1.75 -8.45 9.94
C ASP A 7 0.68 -8.00 10.95
N GLU A 8 1.00 -7.97 12.25
CA GLU A 8 0.07 -7.50 13.28
C GLU A 8 -0.26 -6.01 13.10
N ALA A 9 0.76 -5.18 12.85
CA ALA A 9 0.60 -3.76 12.55
C ALA A 9 -0.35 -3.52 11.37
N ASN A 10 -0.15 -4.27 10.29
CA ASN A 10 -0.99 -4.17 9.09
C ASN A 10 -2.45 -4.51 9.43
N MET A 11 -2.70 -5.59 10.18
CA MET A 11 -4.06 -5.97 10.58
C MET A 11 -4.73 -4.91 11.45
N VAL A 12 -4.02 -4.37 12.45
CA VAL A 12 -4.56 -3.35 13.37
C VAL A 12 -4.91 -2.08 12.60
N LEU A 13 -4.03 -1.61 11.72
CA LEU A 13 -4.25 -0.39 10.93
C LEU A 13 -5.41 -0.54 9.94
N LEU A 14 -5.47 -1.64 9.20
CA LEU A 14 -6.58 -1.91 8.27
C LEU A 14 -7.92 -1.99 8.99
N LYS A 15 -7.99 -2.71 10.12
CA LYS A 15 -9.21 -2.78 10.95
C LYS A 15 -9.60 -1.41 11.47
N HIS A 16 -8.65 -0.58 11.89
CA HIS A 16 -8.93 0.77 12.34
C HIS A 16 -9.57 1.61 11.23
N MET A 17 -8.97 1.62 10.04
CA MET A 17 -9.50 2.40 8.91
C MET A 17 -10.88 1.93 8.48
N ILE A 18 -11.07 0.61 8.34
CA ILE A 18 -12.34 0.06 7.88
C ILE A 18 -13.44 0.21 8.93
N ARG A 19 -13.17 -0.13 10.20
CA ARG A 19 -14.24 -0.21 11.23
C ARG A 19 -14.47 1.11 11.96
N ARG A 20 -13.40 1.85 12.28
CA ARG A 20 -13.50 3.08 13.07
C ARG A 20 -13.68 4.30 12.17
N LYS A 21 -12.90 4.39 11.08
CA LYS A 21 -13.04 5.48 10.11
C LYS A 21 -14.14 5.24 9.08
N LYS A 22 -14.66 4.01 8.97
CA LYS A 22 -15.67 3.61 7.98
C LYS A 22 -15.22 3.90 6.53
N ALA A 23 -13.90 3.83 6.31
CA ALA A 23 -13.29 4.19 5.04
C ALA A 23 -13.12 2.97 4.12
N HIS A 24 -13.19 3.20 2.81
CA HIS A 24 -12.83 2.20 1.80
C HIS A 24 -11.35 2.39 1.40
N GLY A 25 -10.64 1.29 1.20
CA GLY A 25 -9.19 1.32 1.03
C GLY A 25 -8.73 0.85 -0.33
N ILE A 26 -7.61 1.39 -0.79
CA ILE A 26 -6.79 0.78 -1.84
C ILE A 26 -5.60 0.11 -1.16
N TYR A 27 -5.46 -1.20 -1.31
CA TYR A 27 -4.32 -1.97 -0.83
C TYR A 27 -3.34 -2.19 -1.98
N ILE A 28 -2.15 -1.61 -1.87
CA ILE A 28 -1.08 -1.81 -2.84
C ILE A 28 -0.15 -2.90 -2.31
N SER A 29 -0.13 -4.04 -2.99
CA SER A 29 0.73 -5.16 -2.61
C SER A 29 1.94 -5.27 -3.53
N ILE A 30 3.13 -5.20 -2.94
CA ILE A 30 4.41 -5.22 -3.67
C ILE A 30 5.19 -6.52 -3.41
N ASN A 31 4.93 -7.18 -2.29
CA ASN A 31 5.64 -8.39 -1.85
C ASN A 31 4.77 -9.67 -1.83
N LYS A 32 3.44 -9.56 -1.72
CA LYS A 32 2.53 -10.71 -1.54
C LYS A 32 1.45 -10.74 -2.64
N PRO A 33 1.34 -11.82 -3.43
CA PRO A 33 0.25 -11.96 -4.41
C PRO A 33 -1.14 -11.76 -3.78
N TYR A 34 -2.07 -11.19 -4.55
CA TYR A 34 -3.48 -11.01 -4.18
C TYR A 34 -4.08 -12.30 -3.61
N ALA A 35 -3.83 -13.43 -4.30
CA ALA A 35 -4.32 -14.75 -3.92
C ALA A 35 -3.84 -15.21 -2.53
N ASN A 36 -2.72 -14.66 -2.03
CA ASN A 36 -2.17 -15.00 -0.73
C ASN A 36 -2.65 -14.01 0.35
N ILE A 37 -2.70 -12.71 0.03
CA ILE A 37 -3.02 -11.69 1.03
C ILE A 37 -4.50 -11.67 1.41
N VAL A 38 -5.42 -11.90 0.46
CA VAL A 38 -6.87 -11.88 0.74
C VAL A 38 -7.28 -12.92 1.79
N PRO A 39 -6.92 -14.21 1.67
CA PRO A 39 -7.25 -15.19 2.71
C PRO A 39 -6.63 -14.87 4.07
N ILE A 40 -5.42 -14.30 4.10
CA ILE A 40 -4.76 -13.89 5.35
C ILE A 40 -5.54 -12.76 6.01
N LEU A 41 -5.95 -11.74 5.25
CA LEU A 41 -6.75 -10.62 5.74
C LEU A 41 -8.10 -11.10 6.29
N GLU A 42 -8.81 -11.94 5.53
CA GLU A 42 -10.12 -12.48 5.92
C GLU A 42 -10.04 -13.34 7.17
N LYS A 43 -9.06 -14.26 7.24
CA LYS A 43 -8.81 -15.09 8.43
C LYS A 43 -8.56 -14.25 9.68
N ASN A 44 -7.95 -13.08 9.52
CA ASN A 44 -7.70 -12.14 10.60
C ASN A 44 -8.88 -11.17 10.84
N GLY A 45 -10.00 -11.32 10.14
CA GLY A 45 -11.21 -10.53 10.33
C GLY A 45 -11.15 -9.13 9.71
N VAL A 46 -10.28 -8.91 8.71
CA VAL A 46 -10.35 -7.71 7.87
C VAL A 46 -11.43 -7.92 6.82
N ASP A 47 -12.34 -6.96 6.67
CA ASP A 47 -13.40 -7.01 5.67
C ASP A 47 -12.83 -6.57 4.30
N THR A 48 -12.46 -7.55 3.49
CA THR A 48 -11.86 -7.36 2.16
C THR A 48 -12.82 -6.78 1.14
N SER A 49 -14.14 -6.81 1.39
CA SER A 49 -15.14 -6.12 0.53
C SER A 49 -15.01 -4.60 0.58
N LYS A 50 -14.29 -4.07 1.57
CA LYS A 50 -13.97 -2.64 1.72
C LYS A 50 -12.64 -2.25 1.09
N LEU A 51 -11.97 -3.19 0.42
CA LEU A 51 -10.66 -3.00 -0.18
C LEU A 51 -10.71 -3.25 -1.69
N PHE A 52 -10.08 -2.34 -2.43
CA PHE A 52 -9.65 -2.55 -3.79
C PHE A 52 -8.15 -2.84 -3.78
N PHE A 53 -7.72 -3.87 -4.51
CA PHE A 53 -6.32 -4.30 -4.51
C PHE A 53 -5.62 -3.85 -5.79
N ILE A 54 -4.38 -3.40 -5.64
CA ILE A 54 -3.44 -3.25 -6.75
C ILE A 54 -2.30 -4.23 -6.48
N ASP A 55 -2.25 -5.28 -7.28
CA ASP A 55 -1.26 -6.34 -7.19
C ASP A 55 -0.12 -6.07 -8.17
N CYS A 56 1.06 -5.81 -7.62
CA CYS A 56 2.26 -5.53 -8.41
C CYS A 56 3.11 -6.78 -8.69
N ILE A 57 2.87 -7.88 -7.97
CA ILE A 57 3.83 -8.99 -7.87
C ILE A 57 3.37 -10.25 -8.63
N THR A 58 2.06 -10.51 -8.74
CA THR A 58 1.56 -11.75 -9.35
C THR A 58 2.06 -11.93 -10.77
N LYS A 59 1.98 -10.90 -11.62
CA LYS A 59 2.45 -10.99 -13.02
C LYS A 59 3.97 -11.12 -13.12
N SER A 60 4.71 -10.33 -12.33
CA SER A 60 6.18 -10.34 -12.36
C SER A 60 6.77 -11.64 -11.79
N ALA A 61 6.06 -12.30 -10.87
CA ALA A 61 6.42 -13.63 -10.36
C ALA A 61 5.99 -14.80 -11.27
N GLY A 62 5.45 -14.53 -12.46
CA GLY A 62 5.02 -15.58 -13.41
C GLY A 62 3.66 -16.20 -13.09
N GLY A 63 2.89 -15.61 -12.19
CA GLY A 63 1.54 -16.04 -11.85
C GLY A 63 0.48 -15.63 -12.89
N MET A 64 -0.66 -16.33 -12.88
CA MET A 64 -1.79 -16.00 -13.74
C MET A 64 -2.65 -14.89 -13.13
N ALA A 65 -2.71 -13.74 -13.81
CA ALA A 65 -3.55 -12.61 -13.42
C ALA A 65 -4.98 -12.80 -13.95
N GLU A 66 -5.77 -13.62 -13.26
CA GLU A 66 -7.20 -13.77 -13.54
C GLU A 66 -7.96 -12.47 -13.24
N ARG A 67 -8.95 -12.12 -14.06
CA ARG A 67 -9.80 -10.96 -13.80
C ARG A 67 -10.54 -11.14 -12.47
N LYS A 68 -10.40 -10.15 -11.57
CA LYS A 68 -11.16 -10.06 -10.31
C LYS A 68 -11.90 -8.73 -10.26
N GLU A 69 -13.05 -8.69 -9.60
CA GLU A 69 -13.86 -7.47 -9.50
C GLU A 69 -13.18 -6.38 -8.66
N ASN A 70 -12.45 -6.77 -7.62
CA ASN A 70 -11.81 -5.88 -6.64
C ASN A 70 -10.28 -5.93 -6.69
N CYS A 71 -9.66 -6.37 -7.80
CA CYS A 71 -8.21 -6.37 -7.95
C CYS A 71 -7.77 -5.99 -9.36
N LEU A 72 -6.83 -5.05 -9.44
CA LEU A 72 -6.09 -4.72 -10.65
C LEU A 72 -4.68 -5.29 -10.56
N PHE A 73 -4.25 -5.97 -11.62
CA PHE A 73 -2.90 -6.53 -11.73
C PHE A 73 -2.04 -5.65 -12.63
N ILE A 74 -1.05 -4.99 -12.05
CA ILE A 74 -0.04 -4.26 -12.84
C ILE A 74 1.09 -5.21 -13.26
N SER A 75 1.84 -4.84 -14.30
CA SER A 75 2.84 -5.70 -14.93
C SER A 75 3.99 -6.07 -13.99
N SER A 76 4.47 -5.11 -13.19
CA SER A 76 5.64 -5.25 -12.34
C SER A 76 5.70 -4.11 -11.31
N PRO A 77 6.31 -4.32 -10.12
CA PRO A 77 6.61 -3.23 -9.18
C PRO A 77 7.62 -2.21 -9.75
N THR A 78 8.32 -2.54 -10.84
CA THR A 78 9.18 -1.59 -11.57
C THR A 78 8.38 -0.52 -12.33
N ASN A 79 7.08 -0.73 -12.57
CA ASN A 79 6.27 0.23 -13.33
C ASN A 79 5.47 1.16 -12.40
N LEU A 80 6.16 2.15 -11.83
CA LEU A 80 5.55 3.15 -10.95
C LEU A 80 4.56 4.07 -11.67
N THR A 81 4.71 4.25 -12.99
CA THR A 81 3.78 5.04 -13.80
C THR A 81 2.43 4.36 -13.89
N ASP A 82 2.40 3.07 -14.25
CA ASP A 82 1.16 2.28 -14.28
C ASP A 82 0.52 2.22 -12.89
N LEU A 83 1.33 2.07 -11.83
CA LEU A 83 0.84 2.10 -10.46
C LEU A 83 0.20 3.45 -10.11
N GLY A 84 0.82 4.57 -10.51
CA GLY A 84 0.27 5.90 -10.30
C GLY A 84 -1.07 6.13 -11.01
N ILE A 85 -1.18 5.70 -12.26
CA ILE A 85 -2.43 5.78 -13.04
C ILE A 85 -3.52 4.91 -12.40
N ALA A 86 -3.19 3.66 -12.08
CA ALA A 86 -4.10 2.74 -11.40
C ALA A 86 -4.63 3.29 -10.07
N LEU A 87 -3.77 3.99 -9.32
CA LEU A 87 -4.15 4.65 -8.08
C LEU A 87 -5.08 5.82 -8.33
N ASP A 88 -4.78 6.69 -9.28
CA ASP A 88 -5.63 7.85 -9.60
C ASP A 88 -7.05 7.36 -10.00
N ASP A 89 -7.15 6.35 -10.88
CA ASP A 89 -8.43 5.75 -11.29
C ASP A 89 -9.19 5.13 -10.12
N ALA A 90 -8.49 4.35 -9.28
CA ALA A 90 -9.10 3.70 -8.12
C ALA A 90 -9.59 4.72 -7.08
N ILE A 91 -8.82 5.79 -6.82
CA ILE A 91 -9.19 6.85 -5.86
C ILE A 91 -10.45 7.58 -6.32
N GLU A 92 -10.64 7.77 -7.62
CA GLU A 92 -11.82 8.43 -8.19
C GLU A 92 -13.07 7.54 -8.13
N SER A 93 -12.89 6.22 -8.15
CA SER A 93 -13.99 5.26 -7.97
C SER A 93 -14.47 5.14 -6.51
N LEU A 94 -13.67 5.56 -5.54
CA LEU A 94 -14.00 5.46 -4.12
C LEU A 94 -14.80 6.66 -3.60
N GLY A 95 -15.68 6.39 -2.64
CA GLY A 95 -16.45 7.41 -1.93
C GLY A 95 -15.58 8.37 -1.08
N LYS A 96 -16.24 9.27 -0.33
CA LYS A 96 -15.56 10.35 0.40
C LYS A 96 -14.54 9.85 1.43
N GLU A 97 -14.93 8.90 2.29
CA GLU A 97 -14.03 8.34 3.29
C GLU A 97 -13.18 7.24 2.64
N LYS A 98 -11.93 7.58 2.31
CA LYS A 98 -11.02 6.67 1.60
C LYS A 98 -9.59 6.73 2.10
N PHE A 99 -8.85 5.65 1.87
CA PHE A 99 -7.44 5.54 2.24
C PHE A 99 -6.64 4.72 1.23
N ILE A 100 -5.32 4.94 1.23
CA ILE A 100 -4.34 4.12 0.53
C ILE A 100 -3.47 3.43 1.58
N PHE A 101 -3.20 2.15 1.35
CA PHE A 101 -2.34 1.32 2.18
C PHE A 101 -1.22 0.76 1.31
N LEU A 102 0.00 1.28 1.48
CA LEU A 102 1.17 0.86 0.72
C LEU A 102 2.00 -0.14 1.52
N ASP A 103 1.96 -1.40 1.08
CA ASP A 103 2.57 -2.54 1.76
C ASP A 103 3.64 -3.23 0.89
N SER A 104 4.93 -2.94 1.07
CA SER A 104 5.53 -1.88 1.89
C SER A 104 6.40 -0.95 1.04
N VAL A 105 6.71 0.23 1.55
CA VAL A 105 7.63 1.17 0.90
C VAL A 105 9.04 0.61 0.81
N SER A 106 9.51 -0.13 1.83
CA SER A 106 10.85 -0.73 1.81
C SER A 106 10.99 -1.77 0.69
N THR A 107 9.92 -2.50 0.38
CA THR A 107 9.93 -3.46 -0.74
C THR A 107 10.16 -2.77 -2.10
N LEU A 108 9.76 -1.51 -2.28
CA LEU A 108 10.07 -0.77 -3.53
C LEU A 108 11.58 -0.60 -3.75
N LEU A 109 12.39 -0.57 -2.69
CA LEU A 109 13.85 -0.43 -2.79
C LEU A 109 14.53 -1.66 -3.43
N ILE A 110 13.84 -2.79 -3.51
CA ILE A 110 14.33 -3.97 -4.24
C ILE A 110 14.34 -3.70 -5.76
N TYR A 111 13.45 -2.84 -6.23
CA TYR A 111 13.20 -2.59 -7.65
C TYR A 111 13.68 -1.22 -8.13
N HIS A 112 13.84 -0.27 -7.21
CA HIS A 112 14.12 1.13 -7.49
C HIS A 112 15.16 1.69 -6.55
N ASP A 113 15.90 2.69 -7.01
CA ASP A 113 16.77 3.47 -6.14
C ASP A 113 15.96 4.29 -5.12
N GLN A 114 16.64 4.70 -4.05
CA GLN A 114 16.05 5.45 -2.95
C GLN A 114 15.37 6.76 -3.38
N ASN A 115 15.94 7.50 -4.34
CA ASN A 115 15.36 8.77 -4.78
C ASN A 115 14.05 8.54 -5.53
N THR A 116 14.01 7.50 -6.36
CA THR A 116 12.80 7.08 -7.08
C THR A 116 11.67 6.71 -6.09
N VAL A 117 11.98 5.94 -5.05
CA VAL A 117 11.01 5.59 -3.99
C VAL A 117 10.54 6.83 -3.22
N LEU A 118 11.44 7.76 -2.91
CA LEU A 118 11.09 9.01 -2.24
C LEU A 118 10.21 9.92 -3.10
N HIS A 119 10.51 10.06 -4.40
CA HIS A 119 9.67 10.82 -5.34
C HIS A 119 8.27 10.22 -5.45
N PHE A 120 8.16 8.90 -5.56
CA PHE A 120 6.87 8.24 -5.60
C PHE A 120 6.09 8.40 -4.29
N SER A 121 6.75 8.28 -3.15
CA SER A 121 6.13 8.52 -1.83
C SER A 121 5.68 9.98 -1.67
N HIS A 122 6.48 10.93 -2.17
CA HIS A 122 6.12 12.35 -2.18
C HIS A 122 4.93 12.64 -3.11
N PHE A 123 4.87 11.99 -4.28
CA PHE A 123 3.72 12.04 -5.17
C PHE A 123 2.45 11.57 -4.46
N LEU A 124 2.48 10.40 -3.81
CA LEU A 124 1.32 9.85 -3.10
C LEU A 124 0.86 10.73 -1.94
N THR A 125 1.79 11.25 -1.14
CA THR A 125 1.46 12.15 -0.02
C THR A 125 0.91 13.50 -0.50
N SER A 126 1.41 14.03 -1.61
CA SER A 126 0.88 15.25 -2.23
C SER A 126 -0.54 15.03 -2.75
N ARG A 127 -0.80 13.87 -3.40
CA ARG A 127 -2.14 13.48 -3.84
C ARG A 127 -3.10 13.32 -2.66
N ALA A 128 -2.65 12.73 -1.56
CA ALA A 128 -3.44 12.56 -0.34
C ALA A 128 -3.98 13.89 0.19
N ARG A 129 -3.15 14.93 0.17
CA ARG A 129 -3.53 16.28 0.60
C ARG A 129 -4.56 16.92 -0.33
N VAL A 130 -4.39 16.80 -1.64
CA VAL A 130 -5.29 17.42 -2.64
C VAL A 130 -6.63 16.70 -2.73
N LYS A 131 -6.63 15.37 -2.64
CA LYS A 131 -7.82 14.52 -2.81
C LYS A 131 -8.44 14.09 -1.47
N GLU A 132 -7.95 14.66 -0.36
CA GLU A 132 -8.45 14.47 1.02
C GLU A 132 -8.61 13.00 1.44
N PHE A 133 -7.58 12.18 1.24
CA PHE A 133 -7.57 10.78 1.66
C PHE A 133 -6.45 10.46 2.65
N TYR A 134 -6.60 9.40 3.43
CA TYR A 134 -5.56 8.95 4.35
C TYR A 134 -4.50 8.11 3.62
N GLY A 135 -3.23 8.48 3.71
CA GLY A 135 -2.12 7.66 3.21
C GLY A 135 -1.43 6.90 4.34
N ILE A 136 -1.38 5.58 4.25
CA ILE A 136 -0.67 4.71 5.21
C ILE A 136 0.50 4.05 4.49
N PHE A 137 1.70 4.38 4.94
CA PHE A 137 2.96 3.92 4.38
C PHE A 137 3.64 3.00 5.39
N ILE A 138 3.75 1.71 5.06
CA ILE A 138 4.46 0.76 5.92
C ILE A 138 5.91 0.69 5.48
N THR A 139 6.84 0.67 6.44
CA THR A 139 8.28 0.50 6.18
C THR A 139 8.86 -0.40 7.25
N VAL A 140 9.62 -1.40 6.82
CA VAL A 140 10.36 -2.31 7.70
C VAL A 140 11.72 -1.70 7.98
N GLU A 141 12.07 -1.53 9.26
CA GLU A 141 13.26 -0.77 9.65
C GLU A 141 14.58 -1.44 9.22
N SER A 142 14.62 -2.78 9.18
CA SER A 142 15.78 -3.53 8.70
C SER A 142 15.98 -3.46 7.19
N GLU A 143 14.98 -3.04 6.43
CA GLU A 143 14.99 -3.00 4.96
C GLU A 143 15.13 -1.57 4.40
N ALA A 144 15.11 -0.55 5.27
CA ALA A 144 15.19 0.85 4.89
C ALA A 144 16.31 1.55 5.65
N ASP A 145 17.15 2.30 4.94
CA ASP A 145 18.17 3.09 5.60
C ASP A 145 17.56 4.26 6.42
N ALA A 146 18.33 4.75 7.39
CA ALA A 146 17.90 5.82 8.28
C ALA A 146 17.58 7.14 7.54
N ARG A 147 18.21 7.38 6.37
CA ARG A 147 17.94 8.57 5.55
C ARG A 147 16.57 8.46 4.88
N LEU A 148 16.19 7.30 4.35
CA LEU A 148 14.88 7.04 3.76
C LEU A 148 13.79 7.27 4.80
N VAL A 149 13.92 6.62 5.97
CA VAL A 149 12.94 6.73 7.05
C VAL A 149 12.80 8.19 7.50
N LYS A 150 13.92 8.91 7.65
CA LYS A 150 13.91 10.33 8.00
C LYS A 150 13.20 11.17 6.95
N THR A 151 13.48 10.98 5.65
CA THR A 151 12.82 11.77 4.61
C THR A 151 11.33 11.43 4.48
N LEU A 152 10.96 10.15 4.54
CA LEU A 152 9.55 9.72 4.56
C LEU A 152 8.80 10.35 5.73
N SER A 153 9.43 10.42 6.92
CA SER A 153 8.82 11.04 8.10
C SER A 153 8.45 12.52 7.88
N GLN A 154 9.18 13.23 7.02
CA GLN A 154 8.91 14.64 6.70
C GLN A 154 7.72 14.81 5.76
N PHE A 155 7.34 13.78 5.00
CA PHE A 155 6.19 13.80 4.11
C PHE A 155 4.88 13.47 4.85
N CYS A 156 4.98 12.79 5.99
CA CYS A 156 3.84 12.29 6.76
C CYS A 156 3.46 13.25 7.90
N ASP A 157 2.16 13.33 8.20
CA ASP A 157 1.67 14.13 9.33
C ASP A 157 1.92 13.45 10.68
N LYS A 158 2.09 12.11 10.69
CA LYS A 158 2.37 11.32 11.88
C LYS A 158 3.25 10.12 11.53
N VAL A 159 4.18 9.83 12.43
CA VAL A 159 5.00 8.61 12.40
C VAL A 159 4.72 7.79 13.64
N VAL A 160 4.57 6.47 13.46
CA VAL A 160 4.40 5.51 14.54
C VAL A 160 5.51 4.47 14.39
N LYS A 161 6.32 4.32 15.43
CA LYS A 161 7.29 3.23 15.54
C LYS A 161 6.66 2.14 16.40
N LEU A 162 6.63 0.94 15.85
CA LEU A 162 6.17 -0.30 16.48
C LEU A 162 7.40 -1.17 16.66
#